data_AF-A0A545T290-F1
#
_entry.id   AF-A0A545T290-F1
#
_cell.length_a   1.000
_cell.length_b   1.000
_cell.length_c   1.000
_cell.angle_alpha   90.00
_cell.angle_beta   90.00
_cell.angle_gamma   90.00
#
_symmetry.space_group_name_H-M   'P 1'
#
loop_
_entity.id
_entity.type
_entity.pdbx_description
1 polymer ?
#
loop_
_entity_poly.entity_id
_entity_poly.type
_entity_poly.pdbx_seq_one_letter_code
_entity_poly.pdbx_strand_id
1 'polypeptide(L)'
;MLHQFKTLDDLRNIIKEFEGYLARPTRRFSHPTLYRKRDVQDGDTLVKGVRKKDWLFSEDGQWILAHDQMGLSFSSRWQHLKGVYKMKEKHNQGAVVDVYWILEEADLPPKMKFVPDRGKKGHYLLTVTERITLQQLVDKLKWVADRMSVIRNAEKAL
;
A
#
# COMPACT_ATOMS: atom_id res chain seq x y z
N MET A 1 8.91 28.11 -4.56
CA MET A 1 7.83 29.10 -4.32
C MET A 1 6.87 28.47 -3.32
N LEU A 2 6.75 29.01 -2.10
CA LEU A 2 5.82 28.49 -1.09
C LEU A 2 4.41 28.95 -1.45
N HIS A 3 3.52 28.02 -1.79
CA HIS A 3 2.09 28.31 -1.95
C HIS A 3 1.49 28.56 -0.57
N GLN A 4 0.95 29.76 -0.36
CA GLN A 4 0.27 30.12 0.88
C GLN A 4 -1.24 30.07 0.64
N PHE A 5 -1.94 29.16 1.31
CA PHE A 5 -3.39 29.03 1.22
C PHE A 5 -4.05 30.17 2.00
N LYS A 6 -4.98 30.88 1.37
CA LYS A 6 -5.61 32.09 1.95
C LYS A 6 -6.74 31.73 2.90
N THR A 7 -7.40 30.59 2.68
CA THR A 7 -8.50 30.10 3.51
C THR A 7 -8.38 28.60 3.81
N LEU A 8 -9.07 28.14 4.86
CA LEU A 8 -9.21 26.71 5.16
C LEU A 8 -9.94 25.96 4.05
N ASP A 9 -10.82 26.64 3.29
CA ASP A 9 -11.53 26.03 2.19
C ASP A 9 -10.65 25.85 0.95
N ASP A 10 -9.71 26.78 0.67
CA ASP A 10 -8.69 26.60 -0.38
C ASP A 10 -7.83 25.36 -0.09
N LEU A 11 -7.39 25.23 1.17
CA LEU A 11 -6.64 24.06 1.62
C LEU A 11 -7.47 22.78 1.49
N ARG A 12 -8.76 22.80 1.87
CA ARG A 12 -9.66 21.64 1.71
C ARG A 12 -9.86 21.27 0.24
N ASN A 13 -9.98 22.25 -0.66
CA ASN A 13 -10.22 21.98 -2.08
C ASN A 13 -8.99 21.36 -2.74
N ILE A 14 -7.78 21.81 -2.39
CA ILE A 14 -6.55 21.17 -2.86
C ILE A 14 -6.37 19.78 -2.24
N ILE A 15 -6.73 19.60 -0.96
CA ILE A 15 -6.78 18.26 -0.35
C ILE A 15 -7.77 17.34 -1.08
N LYS A 16 -8.91 17.85 -1.57
CA LYS A 16 -9.83 17.08 -2.42
C LYS A 16 -9.20 16.69 -3.76
N GLU A 17 -8.35 17.54 -4.35
CA GLU A 17 -7.61 17.19 -5.58
C GLU A 17 -6.63 16.02 -5.34
N PHE A 18 -6.14 15.86 -4.11
CA PHE A 18 -5.36 14.68 -3.73
C PHE A 18 -6.22 13.42 -3.50
N GLU A 19 -7.57 13.45 -3.54
CA GLU A 19 -8.43 12.26 -3.31
C GLU A 19 -8.23 11.09 -4.30
N GLY A 20 -7.34 11.22 -5.29
CA GLY A 20 -6.85 10.13 -6.13
C GLY A 20 -5.59 9.40 -5.64
N TYR A 21 -4.99 9.79 -4.51
CA TYR A 21 -3.80 9.13 -3.99
C TYR A 21 -4.12 7.73 -3.45
N LEU A 22 -3.12 6.85 -3.48
CA LEU A 22 -3.17 5.57 -2.79
C LEU A 22 -1.98 5.45 -1.85
N ALA A 23 -2.26 5.35 -0.55
CA ALA A 23 -1.24 5.34 0.50
C ALA A 23 -1.29 4.10 1.37
N ARG A 24 -0.15 3.70 1.92
CA ARG A 24 -0.06 2.63 2.90
C ARG A 24 1.00 2.93 3.98
N PRO A 25 0.68 2.66 5.26
CA PRO A 25 1.65 2.78 6.33
C PRO A 25 2.54 1.53 6.40
N THR A 26 3.84 1.74 6.54
CA THR A 26 4.85 0.70 6.67
C THR A 26 5.84 1.07 7.76
N ARG A 27 6.35 0.08 8.49
CA ARG A 27 7.40 0.30 9.49
C ARG A 27 8.63 0.92 8.81
N ARG A 28 9.23 1.92 9.45
CA ARG A 28 10.48 2.54 8.97
C ARG A 28 11.57 1.49 8.77
N PHE A 29 12.33 1.66 7.69
CA PHE A 29 13.36 0.71 7.22
C PHE A 29 12.85 -0.64 6.73
N SER A 30 11.55 -0.82 6.55
CA SER A 30 10.96 -1.97 5.86
C SER A 30 10.60 -1.59 4.43
N HIS A 31 10.53 -2.58 3.54
CA HIS A 31 10.20 -2.34 2.14
C HIS A 31 8.70 -2.03 2.03
N PRO A 32 8.27 -1.02 1.25
CA PRO A 32 6.87 -0.59 1.26
C PRO A 32 5.92 -1.58 0.57
N THR A 33 6.44 -2.55 -0.17
CA THR A 33 5.62 -3.55 -0.89
C THR A 33 6.01 -5.01 -0.64
N LEU A 34 7.11 -5.25 0.08
CA LEU A 34 7.63 -6.59 0.39
C LEU A 34 7.87 -6.69 1.91
N TYR A 35 7.67 -7.87 2.46
CA TYR A 35 7.73 -8.09 3.90
C TYR A 35 8.98 -8.87 4.31
N ARG A 36 9.52 -8.52 5.48
CA ARG A 36 10.39 -9.36 6.28
C ARG A 36 9.56 -10.00 7.41
N LYS A 37 10.11 -11.00 8.09
CA LYS A 37 9.37 -11.69 9.17
C LYS A 37 8.90 -10.73 10.27
N ARG A 38 9.71 -9.72 10.61
CA ARG A 38 9.36 -8.68 11.58
C ARG A 38 8.21 -7.74 11.16
N ASP A 39 7.81 -7.76 9.89
CA ASP A 39 6.80 -6.84 9.33
C ASP A 39 5.39 -7.45 9.32
N VAL A 40 5.28 -8.73 9.67
CA VAL A 40 4.06 -9.53 9.62
C VAL A 40 3.79 -10.19 10.96
N GLN A 41 2.57 -10.69 11.15
CA GLN A 41 2.17 -11.36 12.39
C GLN A 41 2.77 -12.77 12.46
N ASP A 42 2.84 -13.32 13.67
CA ASP A 42 3.16 -14.73 13.85
C ASP A 42 2.12 -15.61 13.13
N GLY A 43 2.58 -16.70 12.53
CA GLY A 43 1.78 -17.53 11.63
C GLY A 43 1.70 -17.05 10.17
N ASP A 44 2.01 -15.79 9.86
CA ASP A 44 2.06 -15.36 8.45
C ASP A 44 3.22 -16.06 7.71
N THR A 45 2.89 -16.64 6.54
CA THR A 45 3.85 -17.28 5.64
C THR A 45 4.34 -16.30 4.59
N LEU A 46 5.66 -16.18 4.47
CA LEU A 46 6.33 -15.35 3.46
C LEU A 46 7.05 -16.23 2.44
N VAL A 47 6.89 -15.92 1.15
CA VAL A 47 7.65 -16.53 0.06
C VAL A 47 8.31 -15.42 -0.74
N LYS A 48 9.65 -15.34 -0.73
CA LYS A 48 10.42 -14.24 -1.36
C LYS A 48 9.93 -12.82 -0.96
N GLY A 49 9.52 -12.65 0.30
CA GLY A 49 8.98 -11.40 0.83
C GLY A 49 7.51 -11.11 0.48
N VAL A 50 6.86 -11.97 -0.32
CA VAL A 50 5.42 -11.91 -0.58
C VAL A 50 4.69 -12.66 0.53
N ARG A 51 3.65 -12.04 1.11
CA ARG A 51 2.83 -12.67 2.14
C ARG A 51 1.71 -13.50 1.51
N LYS A 52 1.65 -14.81 1.81
CA LYS A 52 0.74 -15.75 1.13
C LYS A 52 -0.73 -15.32 1.14
N LYS A 53 -1.26 -14.89 2.28
CA LYS A 53 -2.69 -14.52 2.41
C LYS A 53 -3.11 -13.30 1.58
N ASP A 54 -2.16 -12.50 1.12
CA ASP A 54 -2.45 -11.31 0.31
C ASP A 54 -2.67 -11.67 -1.17
N TRP A 55 -2.34 -12.89 -1.62
CA TRP A 55 -2.33 -13.26 -3.04
C TRP A 55 -2.88 -14.66 -3.28
N LEU A 56 -3.52 -14.89 -4.43
CA LEU A 56 -3.98 -16.21 -4.82
C LEU A 56 -2.82 -16.98 -5.48
N PHE A 57 -2.19 -17.89 -4.74
CA PHE A 57 -1.14 -18.75 -5.26
C PHE A 57 -1.73 -19.95 -6.03
N SER A 58 -1.05 -20.40 -7.08
CA SER A 58 -1.27 -21.73 -7.65
C SER A 58 -0.91 -22.83 -6.65
N GLU A 59 -1.39 -24.06 -6.88
CA GLU A 59 -1.12 -25.21 -6.01
C GLU A 59 0.39 -25.49 -5.83
N ASP A 60 1.17 -25.35 -6.91
CA ASP A 60 2.63 -25.50 -6.90
C ASP A 60 3.38 -24.30 -6.28
N GLY A 61 2.67 -23.22 -5.94
CA GLY A 61 3.21 -21.98 -5.38
C GLY A 61 4.10 -21.16 -6.32
N GLN A 62 4.23 -21.53 -7.59
CA GLN A 62 5.10 -20.85 -8.56
C GLN A 62 4.42 -19.65 -9.22
N TRP A 63 3.09 -19.62 -9.21
CA TRP A 63 2.29 -18.63 -9.91
C TRP A 63 1.36 -17.88 -8.97
N ILE A 64 1.09 -16.63 -9.35
CA ILE A 64 0.09 -15.77 -8.75
C ILE A 64 -1.03 -15.64 -9.76
N LEU A 65 -2.23 -16.04 -9.35
CA LEU A 65 -3.44 -16.02 -10.15
C LEU A 65 -4.16 -14.68 -9.97
N ALA A 66 -4.85 -14.25 -11.02
CA ALA A 66 -5.69 -13.05 -10.97
C ALA A 66 -6.81 -13.21 -9.95
N HIS A 67 -6.94 -12.25 -9.04
CA HIS A 67 -8.04 -12.22 -8.09
C HIS A 67 -8.29 -10.78 -7.65
N ASP A 68 -9.50 -10.29 -7.86
CA ASP A 68 -9.81 -8.87 -7.69
C ASP A 68 -10.00 -8.46 -6.22
N GLN A 69 -10.08 -9.42 -5.30
CA GLN A 69 -10.15 -9.20 -3.85
C GLN A 69 -8.95 -9.79 -3.07
N MET A 70 -7.83 -10.05 -3.77
CA MET A 70 -6.56 -10.41 -3.13
C MET A 70 -5.47 -9.52 -3.72
N GLY A 71 -4.79 -8.79 -2.86
CA GLY A 71 -3.67 -7.97 -3.25
C GLY A 71 -3.07 -7.22 -2.06
N LEU A 72 -2.17 -6.32 -2.38
CA LEU A 72 -1.52 -5.49 -1.39
C LEU A 72 -2.43 -4.33 -0.96
N SER A 73 -2.60 -4.15 0.35
CA SER A 73 -3.52 -3.15 0.92
C SER A 73 -3.04 -1.70 0.83
N PHE A 74 -3.93 -0.82 0.38
CA PHE A 74 -3.78 0.63 0.28
C PHE A 74 -5.03 1.36 0.77
N SER A 75 -4.86 2.63 1.13
CA SER A 75 -5.91 3.55 1.56
C SER A 75 -6.03 4.70 0.56
N SER A 76 -7.22 4.94 0.04
CA SER A 76 -7.53 6.10 -0.82
C SER A 76 -8.21 7.24 -0.06
N ARG A 77 -8.47 7.06 1.24
CA ARG A 77 -9.14 8.06 2.08
C ARG A 77 -8.32 8.31 3.34
N TRP A 78 -8.27 9.57 3.74
CA TRP A 78 -7.56 10.00 4.94
C TRP A 78 -8.01 9.28 6.21
N GLN A 79 -9.32 9.15 6.41
CA GLN A 79 -9.87 8.49 7.60
C GLN A 79 -9.51 7.00 7.66
N HIS A 80 -9.53 6.31 6.52
CA HIS A 80 -9.10 4.92 6.45
C HIS A 80 -7.60 4.80 6.73
N LEU A 81 -6.78 5.67 6.11
CA LEU A 81 -5.33 5.72 6.33
C LEU A 81 -4.99 5.94 7.80
N LYS A 82 -5.63 6.91 8.47
CA LYS A 82 -5.47 7.18 9.91
C LYS A 82 -5.79 5.95 10.77
N GLY A 83 -6.86 5.23 10.46
CA GLY A 83 -7.22 3.99 11.15
C GLY A 83 -6.15 2.91 11.00
N VAL A 84 -5.66 2.68 9.78
CA VAL A 84 -4.60 1.68 9.51
C VAL A 84 -3.27 2.09 10.14
N TYR A 85 -2.93 3.38 10.12
CA TYR A 85 -1.71 3.92 10.73
C TYR A 85 -1.68 3.63 12.24
N LYS A 86 -2.75 3.98 12.97
CA LYS A 86 -2.88 3.69 14.41
C LYS A 86 -2.80 2.20 14.72
N MET A 87 -3.43 1.37 13.89
CA MET A 87 -3.33 -0.09 14.02
C MET A 87 -1.88 -0.57 13.86
N LYS A 88 -1.15 -0.03 12.88
CA LYS A 88 0.27 -0.36 12.66
C LYS A 88 1.14 0.07 13.84
N GLU A 89 0.97 1.27 14.38
CA GLU A 89 1.70 1.73 15.58
C GLU A 89 1.43 0.82 16.77
N LYS A 90 0.17 0.46 17.03
CA LYS A 90 -0.20 -0.44 18.14
C LYS A 90 0.51 -1.80 18.03
N HIS A 91 0.65 -2.34 16.83
CA HIS A 91 1.31 -3.62 16.59
C HIS A 91 2.84 -3.52 16.44
N ASN A 92 3.40 -2.32 16.39
CA ASN A 92 4.84 -2.09 16.23
C ASN A 92 5.34 -1.09 17.29
N GLN A 93 5.05 -1.36 18.56
CA GLN A 93 5.43 -0.47 19.66
C GLN A 93 6.92 -0.12 19.62
N GLY A 94 7.22 1.18 19.75
CA GLY A 94 8.59 1.72 19.71
C GLY A 94 9.19 1.82 18.30
N ALA A 95 8.50 1.36 17.25
CA ALA A 95 8.93 1.55 15.87
C ALA A 95 8.23 2.74 15.22
N VAL A 96 8.99 3.52 14.45
CA VAL A 96 8.41 4.59 13.63
C VAL A 96 7.71 4.00 12.42
N VAL A 97 6.57 4.56 12.06
CA VAL A 97 5.78 4.20 10.87
C VAL A 97 5.89 5.34 9.86
N ASP A 98 6.31 5.02 8.63
CA ASP A 98 6.31 5.95 7.51
C ASP A 98 5.10 5.65 6.61
N VAL A 99 4.59 6.68 5.91
CA VAL A 99 3.47 6.54 4.99
C VAL A 99 3.97 6.67 3.57
N TYR A 100 3.81 5.60 2.80
CA TYR A 100 4.20 5.57 1.39
C TYR A 100 2.97 5.78 0.53
N TRP A 101 3.08 6.57 -0.54
CA TRP A 101 1.97 6.88 -1.44
C TRP A 101 2.40 6.98 -2.89
N ILE A 102 1.43 6.81 -3.79
CA ILE A 102 1.56 7.02 -5.23
C ILE A 102 0.39 7.88 -5.71
N LEU A 103 0.66 8.81 -6.62
CA LEU A 103 -0.35 9.54 -7.38
C LEU A 103 -0.42 8.86 -8.75
N GLU A 104 -1.62 8.44 -9.16
CA GLU A 104 -1.95 7.79 -10.44
C GLU A 104 -1.65 6.28 -10.62
N GLU A 105 -2.48 5.66 -11.47
CA GLU A 105 -2.35 4.30 -12.00
C GLU A 105 -1.38 4.20 -13.19
N ALA A 106 -1.03 5.33 -13.83
CA ALA A 106 -0.23 5.40 -15.07
C ALA A 106 1.18 4.81 -14.92
N ASP A 107 1.63 4.65 -13.68
CA ASP A 107 2.97 4.21 -13.31
C ASP A 107 3.04 2.75 -12.82
N LEU A 108 1.92 2.05 -12.85
CA LEU A 108 1.88 0.64 -12.49
C LEU A 108 2.56 -0.22 -13.55
N PRO A 109 3.35 -1.23 -13.15
CA PRO A 109 3.88 -2.19 -14.10
C PRO A 109 2.71 -2.92 -14.78
N PRO A 110 2.89 -3.37 -16.03
CA PRO A 110 1.86 -4.13 -16.75
C PRO A 110 1.34 -5.29 -15.90
N LYS A 111 0.08 -5.66 -16.11
CA LYS A 111 -0.59 -6.77 -15.42
C LYS A 111 -0.90 -6.52 -13.96
N MET A 112 -0.89 -5.26 -13.50
CA MET A 112 -1.30 -4.87 -12.16
C MET A 112 -2.27 -3.70 -12.21
N LYS A 113 -3.18 -3.66 -11.25
CA LYS A 113 -4.14 -2.56 -11.08
C LYS A 113 -4.55 -2.41 -9.63
N PHE A 114 -5.06 -1.24 -9.29
CA PHE A 114 -5.77 -1.06 -8.03
C PHE A 114 -7.25 -1.44 -8.19
N VAL A 115 -7.80 -2.16 -7.22
CA VAL A 115 -9.22 -2.52 -7.18
C VAL A 115 -9.78 -2.13 -5.81
N PRO A 116 -10.95 -1.48 -5.74
CA PRO A 116 -11.59 -1.22 -4.45
C PRO A 116 -11.96 -2.53 -3.74
N ASP A 117 -11.70 -2.60 -2.44
CA ASP A 117 -12.20 -3.67 -1.59
C ASP A 117 -13.73 -3.55 -1.46
N ARG A 118 -14.45 -4.63 -1.79
CA ARG A 118 -15.91 -4.67 -1.76
C ARG A 118 -16.47 -4.52 -0.35
N GLY A 119 -15.73 -4.92 0.68
CA GLY A 119 -16.16 -4.89 2.08
C GLY A 119 -15.71 -3.67 2.87
N LYS A 120 -14.80 -2.84 2.34
CA LYS A 120 -14.18 -1.74 3.10
C LYS A 120 -14.02 -0.47 2.27
N LYS A 121 -14.87 0.52 2.56
CA LYS A 121 -14.83 1.83 1.89
C LYS A 121 -13.49 2.53 2.10
N GLY A 122 -12.85 2.92 1.00
CA GLY A 122 -11.54 3.59 1.01
C GLY A 122 -10.35 2.64 1.16
N HIS A 123 -10.57 1.34 1.23
CA HIS A 123 -9.54 0.32 1.11
C HIS A 123 -9.44 -0.14 -0.35
N TYR A 124 -8.22 -0.20 -0.87
CA TYR A 124 -7.91 -0.65 -2.22
C TYR A 124 -6.85 -1.75 -2.16
N LEU A 125 -6.90 -2.64 -3.14
CA LEU A 125 -5.98 -3.75 -3.31
C LEU A 125 -5.21 -3.56 -4.60
N LEU A 126 -3.88 -3.50 -4.51
CA LEU A 126 -3.02 -3.65 -5.67
C LEU A 126 -2.94 -5.14 -6.01
N THR A 127 -3.57 -5.52 -7.13
CA THR A 127 -3.75 -6.91 -7.54
C THR A 127 -3.10 -7.16 -8.91
N VAL A 128 -2.93 -8.43 -9.28
CA VAL A 128 -2.54 -8.88 -10.61
C VAL A 128 -3.78 -9.10 -11.48
N THR A 129 -3.72 -8.72 -12.75
CA THR A 129 -4.85 -8.83 -13.69
C THR A 129 -4.86 -10.15 -14.46
N GLU A 130 -3.76 -10.89 -14.44
CA GLU A 130 -3.60 -12.18 -15.11
C GLU A 130 -2.54 -13.01 -14.37
N ARG A 131 -2.39 -14.27 -14.78
CA ARG A 131 -1.39 -15.17 -14.20
C ARG A 131 0.02 -14.66 -14.45
N ILE A 132 0.79 -14.50 -13.39
CA ILE A 132 2.23 -14.17 -13.45
C ILE A 132 3.03 -15.10 -12.53
N THR A 133 4.33 -15.24 -12.75
CA THR A 133 5.18 -15.99 -11.83
C THR A 133 5.37 -15.22 -10.52
N LEU A 134 5.69 -15.94 -9.44
CA LEU A 134 6.07 -15.31 -8.17
C LEU A 134 7.24 -14.33 -8.35
N GLN A 135 8.21 -14.65 -9.20
CA GLN A 135 9.34 -13.77 -9.47
C GLN A 135 8.90 -12.47 -10.15
N GLN A 136 8.02 -12.56 -11.15
CA GLN A 136 7.42 -11.39 -11.79
C GLN A 136 6.66 -10.51 -10.79
N LEU A 137 5.92 -11.11 -9.85
CA LEU A 137 5.26 -10.34 -8.79
C LEU A 137 6.29 -9.57 -7.95
N VAL A 138 7.35 -10.23 -7.50
CA VAL A 138 8.40 -9.59 -6.68
C VAL A 138 9.02 -8.40 -7.41
N ASP A 139 9.38 -8.56 -8.68
CA ASP A 139 10.04 -7.51 -9.47
C ASP A 139 9.09 -6.34 -9.73
N LYS A 140 7.80 -6.62 -9.96
CA LYS A 140 6.77 -5.59 -10.10
C LYS A 140 6.49 -4.85 -8.77
N LEU A 141 6.50 -5.54 -7.64
CA LEU A 141 6.36 -4.90 -6.33
C LEU A 141 7.54 -3.97 -6.00
N LYS A 142 8.76 -4.33 -6.42
CA LYS A 142 9.93 -3.43 -6.33
C LYS A 142 9.76 -2.21 -7.23
N TRP A 143 9.35 -2.41 -8.49
CA TRP A 143 9.04 -1.32 -9.41
C TRP A 143 8.04 -0.33 -8.81
N VAL A 144 6.95 -0.83 -8.20
CA VAL A 144 5.96 0.02 -7.53
C VAL A 144 6.60 0.76 -6.37
N ALA A 145 7.37 0.07 -5.52
CA ALA A 145 8.07 0.69 -4.39
C ALA A 145 9.00 1.83 -4.82
N ASP A 146 9.72 1.68 -5.92
CA ASP A 146 10.65 2.69 -6.44
C ASP A 146 9.94 3.99 -6.87
N ARG A 147 8.65 3.92 -7.20
CA ARG A 147 7.82 5.07 -7.59
C ARG A 147 7.03 5.67 -6.43
N MET A 148 7.02 5.02 -5.26
CA MET A 148 6.30 5.54 -4.10
C MET A 148 7.06 6.71 -3.48
N SER A 149 6.34 7.80 -3.25
CA SER A 149 6.79 8.87 -2.39
C SER A 149 6.57 8.50 -0.92
N VAL A 150 7.33 9.10 0.00
CA VAL A 150 7.25 8.82 1.43
C VAL A 150 7.02 10.09 2.26
N ILE A 151 6.03 10.03 3.14
CA ILE A 151 5.82 10.99 4.22
C ILE A 151 6.45 10.38 5.47
N ARG A 152 7.54 10.98 5.92
CA ARG A 152 8.19 10.64 7.19
C ARG A 152 7.56 11.43 8.32
N ASN A 153 7.54 10.83 9.51
CA ASN A 153 7.02 11.45 10.72
C ASN A 153 5.53 11.87 10.58
N ALA A 154 4.72 10.95 10.03
CA ALA A 154 3.33 11.20 9.70
C ALA A 154 2.43 11.33 10.95
N GLU A 155 2.92 10.97 12.15
CA GLU A 155 2.20 11.08 13.43
C GLU A 155 1.70 12.49 13.74
N LYS A 156 2.35 13.52 13.20
CA LYS A 156 1.91 14.92 13.41
C LYS A 156 0.69 15.28 12.58
N ALA A 157 0.42 14.53 11.51
CA ALA A 157 -0.68 14.77 10.60
C ALA A 157 -1.83 13.77 10.81
N LEU A 158 -1.54 12.50 11.10
CA LEU A 158 -2.50 11.39 11.14
C LEU A 158 -3.15 11.17 12.51
#